data_AF-A0A4W5NRS2-F1
#
_entry.id   AF-A0A4W5NRS2-F1
#
_cell.length_a   1.000
_cell.length_b   1.000
_cell.length_c   1.000
_cell.angle_alpha   90.00
_cell.angle_beta   90.00
_cell.angle_gamma   90.00
#
_symmetry.space_group_name_H-M   'P 1'
#
loop_
_entity.id
_entity.type
_entity.pdbx_description
1 polymer ?
#
loop_
_entity_poly.entity_id
_entity_poly.type
_entity_poly.pdbx_seq_one_letter_code
_entity_poly.pdbx_strand_id
1 'polypeptide(L)'
;MRMILVALLVPLLVLSSAGHTSGTIVTSCEACHEQAVCRTSPMAGDITCTCKKGFSGDGLICLPGHTAADDHHAPRRVRRSNTNLAHVRFSCGFNECADGEDCITVNGIQQCSNPCKIYTVLNDAWRSTSNDVGNKHCDRNVNWDGYYRMFIGNQSVSMPDKCVDSLMCGTQAPLWLAFPPPQQVDEIVQSAVCASFNGDCCWVQSQPIHVKACP
;
A
#
# COMPACT_ATOMS: atom_id res chain seq x y z
N MET A 1 6.40 -2.21 0.84
CA MET A 1 5.59 -2.58 -0.33
C MET A 1 4.61 -1.46 -0.60
N ARG A 2 4.63 -0.88 -1.79
CA ARG A 2 3.55 -0.05 -2.36
C ARG A 2 3.13 -0.70 -3.70
N MET A 3 1.93 -0.46 -4.23
CA MET A 3 1.41 -1.23 -5.40
C MET A 3 0.91 -0.35 -6.55
N ILE A 4 0.97 -0.87 -7.78
CA ILE A 4 0.55 -0.15 -9.00
C ILE A 4 -0.28 -1.01 -9.96
N LEU A 5 -1.34 -0.41 -10.49
CA LEU A 5 -2.17 -0.89 -11.59
C LEU A 5 -1.98 0.03 -12.83
N VAL A 6 -1.62 -0.49 -14.02
CA VAL A 6 -1.26 0.27 -15.24
C VAL A 6 -1.57 -0.55 -16.51
N ALA A 7 -1.84 0.05 -17.66
CA ALA A 7 -1.83 -0.63 -18.95
C ALA A 7 -0.40 -0.75 -19.55
N LEU A 8 -0.13 -1.92 -20.13
CA LEU A 8 0.77 -2.25 -21.25
C LEU A 8 2.06 -1.40 -21.56
N LEU A 9 3.22 -2.10 -21.50
CA LEU A 9 4.47 -1.97 -22.31
C LEU A 9 5.73 -1.17 -21.82
N VAL A 10 6.57 -1.87 -21.02
CA VAL A 10 8.07 -2.01 -21.00
C VAL A 10 9.04 -0.78 -21.06
N PRO A 11 9.76 -0.45 -19.95
CA PRO A 11 11.27 -0.46 -19.89
C PRO A 11 11.86 -1.41 -18.77
N LEU A 12 12.94 -1.24 -17.95
CA LEU A 12 13.88 -0.14 -17.50
C LEU A 12 15.20 -0.69 -16.81
N LEU A 13 15.67 -0.17 -15.64
CA LEU A 13 16.90 -0.48 -14.80
C LEU A 13 18.24 0.21 -15.23
N VAL A 14 19.32 0.54 -14.46
CA VAL A 14 19.77 0.71 -13.02
C VAL A 14 21.00 1.70 -12.98
N LEU A 15 21.77 2.19 -11.97
CA LEU A 15 22.16 2.00 -10.52
C LEU A 15 22.27 3.41 -9.77
N SER A 16 22.73 3.75 -8.52
CA SER A 16 23.08 3.13 -7.19
C SER A 16 23.20 4.15 -5.96
N SER A 17 22.55 3.89 -4.79
CA SER A 17 22.85 4.23 -3.33
C SER A 17 22.38 5.50 -2.51
N ALA A 18 21.90 5.22 -1.27
CA ALA A 18 21.83 5.96 0.04
C ALA A 18 21.03 7.28 0.30
N GLY A 19 20.19 7.31 1.36
CA GLY A 19 19.74 8.54 2.06
C GLY A 19 18.39 8.47 2.84
N HIS A 20 18.30 9.17 3.99
CA HIS A 20 17.14 9.66 4.80
C HIS A 20 15.77 8.93 4.89
N THR A 21 14.95 9.30 5.88
CA THR A 21 13.59 8.75 6.10
C THR A 21 12.56 9.44 5.19
N SER A 22 12.05 8.74 4.18
CA SER A 22 10.88 9.20 3.44
C SER A 22 9.63 9.11 4.31
N GLY A 23 8.99 10.25 4.56
CA GLY A 23 7.74 10.38 5.30
C GLY A 23 6.61 10.88 4.39
N THR A 24 5.38 10.77 4.88
CA THR A 24 4.18 11.34 4.25
C THR A 24 3.88 12.68 4.92
N ILE A 25 3.96 13.78 4.16
CA ILE A 25 3.64 15.14 4.60
C ILE A 25 2.14 15.37 4.42
N VAL A 26 1.51 15.93 5.45
CA VAL A 26 0.08 16.24 5.49
C VAL A 26 -0.09 17.75 5.30
N THR A 27 -0.77 18.20 4.24
CA THR A 27 -0.90 19.64 3.92
C THR A 27 -2.25 20.24 4.34
N SER A 28 -3.17 19.43 4.85
CA SER A 28 -4.45 19.87 5.43
C SER A 28 -4.97 18.85 6.45
N CYS A 29 -5.69 19.30 7.50
CA CYS A 29 -6.40 18.38 8.40
C CYS A 29 -7.43 17.50 7.67
N GLU A 30 -7.88 17.87 6.48
CA GLU A 30 -8.81 17.10 5.63
C GLU A 30 -8.19 15.81 5.05
N ALA A 31 -6.87 15.65 5.17
CA ALA A 31 -6.18 14.40 4.87
C ALA A 31 -6.09 13.45 6.08
N CYS A 32 -6.41 13.88 7.31
CA CYS A 32 -6.42 12.98 8.48
C CYS A 32 -7.63 12.03 8.48
N HIS A 33 -7.45 10.82 9.01
CA HIS A 33 -8.54 9.86 9.20
C HIS A 33 -9.64 10.43 10.10
N GLU A 34 -10.92 10.09 9.87
CA GLU A 34 -12.02 10.47 10.77
C GLU A 34 -11.85 9.90 12.21
N GLN A 35 -11.00 8.87 12.36
CA GLN A 35 -10.59 8.28 13.65
C GLN A 35 -9.19 8.70 14.11
N ALA A 36 -8.66 9.79 13.54
CA ALA A 36 -7.50 10.51 14.04
C ALA A 36 -7.91 11.82 14.73
N VAL A 37 -6.93 12.44 15.38
CA VAL A 37 -6.96 13.83 15.85
C VAL A 37 -5.94 14.58 15.02
N CYS A 38 -6.36 15.66 14.35
CA CYS A 38 -5.44 16.59 13.69
C CYS A 38 -4.84 17.55 14.72
N ARG A 39 -3.55 17.89 14.58
CA ARG A 39 -2.86 18.92 15.35
C ARG A 39 -1.95 19.73 14.43
N THR A 40 -1.99 21.06 14.56
CA THR A 40 -1.10 21.98 13.86
C THR A 40 0.06 22.39 14.76
N SER A 41 1.28 22.46 14.21
CA SER A 41 2.48 22.92 14.92
C SER A 41 2.58 24.46 14.88
N PRO A 42 2.50 25.19 16.02
CA PRO A 42 2.51 26.65 16.03
C PRO A 42 3.80 27.30 15.53
N MET A 43 4.88 26.53 15.33
CA MET A 43 6.22 27.02 15.00
C MET A 43 6.68 26.64 13.59
N ALA A 44 5.96 25.74 12.91
CA ALA A 44 6.37 25.21 11.60
C ALA A 44 5.22 25.17 10.56
N GLY A 45 3.96 25.32 10.96
CA GLY A 45 2.80 25.12 10.09
C GLY A 45 2.48 23.64 9.80
N ASP A 46 3.39 22.73 10.14
CA ASP A 46 3.26 21.27 9.99
C ASP A 46 2.00 20.70 10.67
N ILE A 47 1.46 19.64 10.10
CA ILE A 47 0.17 19.04 10.44
C ILE A 47 0.36 17.57 10.79
N THR A 48 0.14 17.24 12.06
CA THR A 48 0.25 15.87 12.57
C THR A 48 -1.14 15.26 12.75
N CYS A 49 -1.41 14.16 12.04
CA CYS A 49 -2.53 13.27 12.35
C CYS A 49 -2.10 12.26 13.42
N THR A 50 -2.98 11.89 14.35
CA THR A 50 -2.69 10.84 15.35
C THR A 50 -3.94 10.03 15.67
N CYS A 51 -3.89 8.70 15.55
CA CYS A 51 -5.04 7.84 15.80
C CYS A 51 -5.61 7.97 17.22
N LYS A 52 -6.94 7.97 17.33
CA LYS A 52 -7.67 7.99 18.61
C LYS A 52 -7.41 6.69 19.38
N LYS A 53 -7.56 6.73 20.71
CA LYS A 53 -7.46 5.54 21.56
C LYS A 53 -8.40 4.44 21.07
N GLY A 54 -7.89 3.22 20.94
CA GLY A 54 -8.62 2.09 20.35
C GLY A 54 -8.40 1.94 18.84
N PHE A 55 -7.59 2.80 18.21
CA PHE A 55 -7.16 2.67 16.83
C PHE A 55 -5.62 2.71 16.72
N SER A 56 -5.09 2.14 15.64
CA SER A 56 -3.66 2.10 15.30
C SER A 56 -3.46 2.34 13.79
N GLY A 57 -2.33 2.92 13.42
CA GLY A 57 -2.03 3.35 12.04
C GLY A 57 -1.14 4.60 12.03
N ASP A 58 -1.03 5.25 10.88
CA ASP A 58 -0.21 6.46 10.67
C ASP A 58 -0.97 7.77 10.92
N GLY A 59 -2.29 7.72 11.13
CA GLY A 59 -3.15 8.90 11.30
C GLY A 59 -3.88 9.33 10.03
N LEU A 60 -3.42 8.90 8.85
CA LEU A 60 -4.10 9.02 7.56
C LEU A 60 -5.04 7.81 7.37
N ILE A 61 -4.57 6.64 7.79
CA ILE A 61 -5.37 5.46 8.14
C ILE A 61 -5.32 5.21 9.66
N CYS A 62 -6.48 4.90 10.25
CA CYS A 62 -6.60 4.47 11.64
C CYS A 62 -7.57 3.29 11.76
N LEU A 63 -7.04 2.12 12.13
CA LEU A 63 -7.71 0.82 12.12
C LEU A 63 -7.98 0.36 13.56
N PRO A 64 -9.11 -0.30 13.88
CA PRO A 64 -9.42 -0.74 15.24
C PRO A 64 -8.33 -1.64 15.85
N GLY A 65 -7.69 -1.14 16.92
CA GLY A 65 -6.70 -1.88 17.70
C GLY A 65 -7.35 -3.07 18.41
N HIS A 66 -6.67 -4.22 18.39
CA HIS A 66 -7.29 -5.51 18.68
C HIS A 66 -7.94 -5.62 20.07
N THR A 67 -9.27 -5.62 20.08
CA THR A 67 -10.00 -6.81 20.57
C THR A 67 -10.62 -7.55 19.38
N ALA A 68 -11.04 -8.79 19.58
CA ALA A 68 -11.74 -9.60 18.58
C ALA A 68 -13.17 -9.87 19.06
N ALA A 69 -14.14 -9.68 18.16
CA ALA A 69 -15.53 -10.07 18.33
C ALA A 69 -16.16 -10.23 16.94
N ASP A 70 -16.36 -11.48 16.55
CA ASP A 70 -17.37 -12.01 15.63
C ASP A 70 -17.66 -11.22 14.33
N ASP A 71 -16.78 -11.39 13.33
CA ASP A 71 -17.14 -11.34 11.89
C ASP A 71 -16.00 -11.98 11.07
N HIS A 72 -15.91 -13.32 11.05
CA HIS A 72 -14.77 -14.09 10.49
C HIS A 72 -14.47 -13.91 8.98
N HIS A 73 -15.26 -13.13 8.26
CA HIS A 73 -15.25 -13.05 6.79
C HIS A 73 -15.00 -11.63 6.24
N ALA A 74 -14.65 -10.66 7.10
CA ALA A 74 -14.50 -9.26 6.70
C ALA A 74 -13.15 -8.66 7.14
N PRO A 75 -12.56 -7.73 6.36
CA PRO A 75 -11.57 -6.82 6.93
C PRO A 75 -12.23 -6.03 8.06
N ARG A 76 -11.50 -5.76 9.15
CA ARG A 76 -12.02 -5.07 10.35
C ARG A 76 -12.78 -3.81 9.94
N ARG A 77 -14.01 -3.61 10.46
CA ARG A 77 -14.90 -2.51 10.04
C ARG A 77 -14.19 -1.16 10.08
N VAL A 78 -13.80 -0.68 8.91
CA VAL A 78 -13.14 0.60 8.70
C VAL A 78 -13.94 1.33 7.65
N ARG A 79 -14.42 2.53 8.01
CA ARG A 79 -14.96 3.46 7.01
C ARG A 79 -13.84 3.76 6.02
N ARG A 80 -14.13 3.67 4.71
CA ARG A 80 -13.25 4.23 3.68
C ARG A 80 -12.94 5.67 4.10
N SER A 81 -11.68 5.97 4.36
CA SER A 81 -11.33 7.33 4.72
C SER A 81 -11.59 8.22 3.52
N ASN A 82 -12.39 9.26 3.73
CA ASN A 82 -12.71 10.24 2.69
C ASN A 82 -11.62 11.32 2.64
N THR A 83 -10.36 10.88 2.76
CA THR A 83 -9.19 11.73 2.86
C THR A 83 -8.85 12.27 1.49
N ASN A 84 -8.85 13.59 1.34
CA ASN A 84 -8.50 14.21 0.08
C ASN A 84 -6.98 14.13 -0.12
N LEU A 85 -6.51 13.08 -0.80
CA LEU A 85 -5.08 12.84 -1.02
C LEU A 85 -4.40 13.86 -1.96
N ALA A 86 -5.15 14.84 -2.50
CA ALA A 86 -4.58 16.08 -3.03
C ALA A 86 -3.91 16.97 -1.94
N HIS A 87 -4.04 16.61 -0.66
CA HIS A 87 -3.38 17.26 0.47
C HIS A 87 -2.30 16.38 1.12
N VAL A 88 -1.69 15.51 0.33
CA VAL A 88 -0.64 14.56 0.75
C VAL A 88 0.54 14.64 -0.21
N ARG A 89 1.75 14.81 0.34
CA ARG A 89 3.01 14.75 -0.43
C ARG A 89 4.02 13.84 0.24
N PHE A 90 5.06 13.47 -0.49
CA PHE A 90 6.12 12.58 0.01
C PHE A 90 7.43 13.35 0.19
N SER A 91 8.05 13.21 1.36
CA SER A 91 9.40 13.71 1.63
C SER A 91 10.43 12.84 0.91
N CYS A 92 11.41 13.47 0.28
CA CYS A 92 12.52 12.79 -0.38
C CYS A 92 13.84 13.54 -0.16
N GLY A 93 14.69 13.01 0.74
CA GLY A 93 15.83 13.76 1.27
C GLY A 93 15.40 15.08 1.92
N PHE A 94 15.75 16.20 1.28
CA PHE A 94 15.39 17.56 1.70
C PHE A 94 14.28 18.21 0.85
N ASN A 95 13.70 17.47 -0.09
CA ASN A 95 12.69 17.96 -1.05
C ASN A 95 11.30 17.36 -0.77
N GLU A 96 10.26 18.04 -1.25
CA GLU A 96 8.93 17.45 -1.45
C GLU A 96 8.78 16.95 -2.90
N CYS A 97 8.09 15.84 -3.10
CA CYS A 97 7.75 15.36 -4.44
C CYS A 97 6.51 16.07 -5.00
N ALA A 98 6.46 16.21 -6.33
CA ALA A 98 5.34 16.82 -7.02
C ALA A 98 4.07 15.96 -6.94
N ASP A 99 2.91 16.58 -7.20
CA ASP A 99 1.62 15.92 -7.05
C ASP A 99 1.51 14.69 -7.98
N GLY A 100 1.26 13.52 -7.39
CA GLY A 100 1.22 12.24 -8.12
C GLY A 100 2.58 11.52 -8.28
N GLU A 101 3.70 12.17 -7.91
CA GLU A 101 4.99 11.50 -7.69
C GLU A 101 5.09 10.91 -6.28
N ASP A 102 6.12 10.09 -6.06
CA ASP A 102 6.48 9.56 -4.76
C ASP A 102 8.01 9.52 -4.61
N CYS A 103 8.51 9.43 -3.39
CA CYS A 103 9.92 9.21 -3.12
C CYS A 103 10.25 7.72 -3.30
N ILE A 104 10.90 7.40 -4.42
CA ILE A 104 11.24 6.02 -4.77
C ILE A 104 12.73 5.82 -4.63
N THR A 105 13.12 4.70 -4.02
CA THR A 105 14.49 4.19 -3.92
C THR A 105 14.99 3.71 -5.29
N VAL A 106 15.06 4.60 -6.28
CA VAL A 106 15.52 4.27 -7.63
C VAL A 106 17.00 3.93 -7.56
N ASN A 107 17.27 2.63 -7.56
CA ASN A 107 18.59 2.07 -7.35
C ASN A 107 19.21 2.46 -6.01
N GLY A 108 18.48 2.53 -4.89
CA GLY A 108 19.07 2.94 -3.61
C GLY A 108 19.22 4.45 -3.41
N ILE A 109 19.26 5.26 -4.47
CA ILE A 109 19.13 6.72 -4.38
C ILE A 109 17.65 7.03 -4.17
N GLN A 110 17.33 7.89 -3.19
CA GLN A 110 16.00 8.47 -3.08
C GLN A 110 15.83 9.59 -4.11
N GLN A 111 14.83 9.44 -4.98
CA GLN A 111 14.39 10.53 -5.86
C GLN A 111 12.87 10.57 -5.97
N CYS A 112 12.32 11.77 -6.16
CA CYS A 112 10.94 11.93 -6.58
C CYS A 112 10.78 11.37 -7.99
N SER A 113 9.75 10.55 -8.18
CA SER A 113 9.45 9.91 -9.46
C SER A 113 7.99 9.46 -9.49
N ASN A 114 7.32 9.59 -10.63
CA ASN A 114 5.99 9.00 -10.79
C ASN A 114 6.07 7.44 -10.71
N PRO A 115 5.40 6.79 -9.73
CA PRO A 115 5.42 5.34 -9.59
C PRO A 115 5.02 4.60 -10.88
N CYS A 116 4.08 5.15 -11.66
CA CYS A 116 3.60 4.56 -12.91
C CYS A 116 4.71 4.26 -13.94
N LYS A 117 5.89 4.85 -13.77
CA LYS A 117 7.07 4.65 -14.63
C LYS A 117 8.20 3.86 -13.96
N ILE A 118 8.28 3.81 -12.64
CA ILE A 118 9.33 3.11 -11.88
C ILE A 118 8.72 2.13 -10.87
N TYR A 119 8.79 0.84 -11.18
CA TYR A 119 8.27 -0.24 -10.33
C TYR A 119 9.01 -1.56 -10.56
N THR A 120 8.93 -2.45 -9.57
CA THR A 120 9.35 -3.85 -9.68
C THR A 120 8.22 -4.69 -10.27
N VAL A 121 8.53 -5.48 -11.30
CA VAL A 121 7.59 -6.45 -11.90
C VAL A 121 7.45 -7.67 -11.00
N LEU A 122 6.21 -8.10 -10.75
CA LEU A 122 5.88 -9.41 -10.21
C LEU A 122 5.15 -10.18 -11.32
N ASN A 123 5.78 -11.22 -11.87
CA ASN A 123 5.22 -12.03 -12.97
C ASN A 123 5.28 -13.55 -12.73
N ASP A 124 5.50 -13.95 -11.47
CA ASP A 124 5.40 -15.33 -10.99
C ASP A 124 4.00 -15.91 -11.30
N ALA A 125 3.92 -16.84 -12.26
CA ALA A 125 2.65 -17.49 -12.61
C ALA A 125 1.96 -18.20 -11.43
N TRP A 126 2.72 -18.66 -10.43
CA TRP A 126 2.19 -19.30 -9.22
C TRP A 126 1.34 -18.35 -8.36
N ARG A 127 1.47 -17.02 -8.51
CA ARG A 127 0.69 -16.02 -7.76
C ARG A 127 -0.75 -15.84 -8.25
N SER A 128 -1.15 -16.52 -9.32
CA SER A 128 -2.53 -16.45 -9.84
C SER A 128 -3.55 -16.88 -8.78
N THR A 129 -4.66 -16.15 -8.65
CA THR A 129 -5.79 -16.53 -7.79
C THR A 129 -6.40 -17.89 -8.14
N SER A 130 -6.14 -18.39 -9.36
CA SER A 130 -6.53 -19.72 -9.80
C SER A 130 -5.57 -20.86 -9.40
N ASN A 131 -4.50 -20.58 -8.64
CA ASN A 131 -3.47 -21.57 -8.29
C ASN A 131 -3.60 -22.10 -6.86
N ASP A 132 -4.28 -23.24 -6.74
CA ASP A 132 -4.52 -24.02 -5.52
C ASP A 132 -3.56 -25.21 -5.35
N VAL A 133 -2.87 -25.61 -6.42
CA VAL A 133 -1.95 -26.77 -6.48
C VAL A 133 -0.49 -26.43 -6.14
N GLY A 134 0.38 -27.45 -6.16
CA GLY A 134 1.84 -27.33 -6.14
C GLY A 134 2.48 -27.05 -4.78
N ASN A 135 3.82 -26.98 -4.80
CA ASN A 135 4.61 -26.53 -3.66
C ASN A 135 4.25 -25.09 -3.31
N LYS A 136 4.10 -24.79 -2.02
CA LYS A 136 3.71 -23.45 -1.57
C LYS A 136 4.93 -22.54 -1.41
N HIS A 137 4.88 -21.40 -2.08
CA HIS A 137 5.88 -20.34 -2.05
C HIS A 137 5.64 -19.40 -0.85
N CYS A 138 6.65 -18.61 -0.48
CA CYS A 138 6.55 -17.66 0.63
C CYS A 138 7.47 -16.44 0.40
N ASP A 139 6.89 -15.24 0.43
CA ASP A 139 7.61 -13.98 0.18
C ASP A 139 8.39 -13.44 1.40
N ARG A 140 8.60 -14.26 2.44
CA ARG A 140 9.28 -13.87 3.70
C ARG A 140 10.69 -13.29 3.47
N ASN A 141 11.35 -13.69 2.39
CA ASN A 141 12.72 -13.28 2.05
C ASN A 141 12.75 -12.23 0.92
N VAL A 142 11.60 -11.73 0.46
CA VAL A 142 11.52 -10.65 -0.53
C VAL A 142 11.71 -9.31 0.18
N ASN A 143 12.71 -8.54 -0.24
CA ASN A 143 12.87 -7.16 0.23
C ASN A 143 11.84 -6.26 -0.48
N TRP A 144 10.80 -5.86 0.25
CA TRP A 144 9.64 -5.15 -0.28
C TRP A 144 9.79 -3.62 -0.33
N ASP A 145 10.81 -3.11 -1.02
CA ASP A 145 11.08 -1.67 -1.16
C ASP A 145 10.46 -1.06 -2.44
N GLY A 146 10.00 0.19 -2.35
CA GLY A 146 9.33 0.89 -3.44
C GLY A 146 8.00 0.25 -3.87
N TYR A 147 7.72 0.36 -5.17
CA TYR A 147 6.45 -0.02 -5.80
C TYR A 147 6.53 -1.32 -6.60
N TYR A 148 5.43 -2.07 -6.59
CA TYR A 148 5.30 -3.38 -7.22
C TYR A 148 4.07 -3.47 -8.12
N ARG A 149 4.20 -4.22 -9.20
CA ARG A 149 3.17 -4.33 -10.23
C ARG A 149 3.01 -5.77 -10.72
N MET A 150 1.80 -6.29 -10.61
CA MET A 150 1.49 -7.70 -10.87
C MET A 150 1.10 -7.94 -12.34
N PHE A 151 1.64 -9.02 -12.89
CA PHE A 151 1.27 -9.55 -14.20
C PHE A 151 1.02 -11.06 -14.10
N ILE A 152 -0.08 -11.54 -14.67
CA ILE A 152 -0.37 -12.98 -14.82
C ILE A 152 -0.65 -13.22 -16.31
N GLY A 153 0.04 -14.19 -16.92
CA GLY A 153 -0.07 -14.44 -18.36
C GLY A 153 0.28 -13.24 -19.25
N ASN A 154 1.25 -12.42 -18.82
CA ASN A 154 1.61 -11.11 -19.39
C ASN A 154 0.51 -10.02 -19.33
N GLN A 155 -0.66 -10.31 -18.75
CA GLN A 155 -1.70 -9.31 -18.51
C GLN A 155 -1.48 -8.62 -17.17
N SER A 156 -1.61 -7.29 -17.12
CA SER A 156 -1.65 -6.53 -15.86
C SER A 156 -2.86 -6.94 -15.04
N VAL A 157 -2.67 -7.22 -13.75
CA VAL A 157 -3.78 -7.57 -12.83
C VAL A 157 -3.70 -6.77 -11.53
N SER A 158 -4.86 -6.50 -10.93
CA SER A 158 -4.95 -6.03 -9.55
C SER A 158 -4.59 -7.16 -8.57
N MET A 159 -4.02 -6.82 -7.41
CA MET A 159 -4.16 -7.69 -6.24
C MET A 159 -5.67 -7.74 -5.87
N PRO A 160 -6.22 -8.88 -5.44
CA PRO A 160 -7.62 -8.97 -5.00
C PRO A 160 -7.94 -7.98 -3.88
N ASP A 161 -9.12 -7.39 -3.92
CA ASP A 161 -9.69 -6.51 -2.88
C ASP A 161 -10.73 -7.23 -1.99
N LYS A 162 -10.71 -8.56 -2.04
CA LYS A 162 -11.59 -9.47 -1.32
C LYS A 162 -10.76 -10.61 -0.75
N CYS A 163 -11.27 -11.22 0.31
CA CYS A 163 -10.67 -12.39 0.91
C CYS A 163 -10.41 -13.48 -0.14
N VAL A 164 -9.19 -14.02 -0.10
CA VAL A 164 -8.77 -15.20 -0.85
C VAL A 164 -8.56 -16.33 0.15
N ASP A 165 -9.10 -17.52 -0.11
CA ASP A 165 -9.00 -18.65 0.82
C ASP A 165 -7.55 -19.11 1.06
N SER A 166 -7.28 -19.71 2.22
CA SER A 166 -5.96 -20.27 2.54
C SER A 166 -5.52 -21.32 1.50
N LEU A 167 -4.21 -21.50 1.30
CA LEU A 167 -3.58 -22.38 0.30
C LEU A 167 -3.67 -21.93 -1.19
N MET A 168 -4.44 -20.88 -1.50
CA MET A 168 -4.54 -20.29 -2.85
C MET A 168 -3.34 -19.39 -3.21
N CYS A 169 -3.32 -18.85 -4.43
CA CYS A 169 -2.22 -18.03 -4.98
C CYS A 169 -0.83 -18.66 -4.85
N GLY A 170 -0.75 -20.00 -4.88
CA GLY A 170 0.50 -20.75 -4.73
C GLY A 170 1.23 -20.56 -3.39
N THR A 171 0.58 -20.03 -2.35
CA THR A 171 1.15 -19.77 -1.02
C THR A 171 0.31 -20.45 0.08
N GLN A 172 0.85 -20.61 1.29
CA GLN A 172 0.05 -21.07 2.43
C GLN A 172 -0.92 -19.99 2.92
N ALA A 173 -0.49 -18.72 2.84
CA ALA A 173 -1.24 -17.55 3.27
C ALA A 173 -1.26 -16.50 2.14
N PRO A 174 -2.34 -16.41 1.35
CA PRO A 174 -2.43 -15.45 0.26
C PRO A 174 -2.67 -14.03 0.77
N LEU A 175 -2.13 -13.08 0.01
CA LEU A 175 -2.15 -11.64 0.29
C LEU A 175 -3.21 -10.95 -0.58
N TRP A 176 -4.02 -10.10 0.05
CA TRP A 176 -5.08 -9.32 -0.60
C TRP A 176 -5.21 -7.93 0.04
N LEU A 177 -5.77 -6.97 -0.68
CA LEU A 177 -5.95 -5.58 -0.24
C LEU A 177 -7.19 -5.46 0.64
N ALA A 178 -7.02 -5.02 1.88
CA ALA A 178 -8.11 -4.75 2.83
C ALA A 178 -9.08 -3.65 2.36
N PHE A 179 -8.65 -2.81 1.42
CA PHE A 179 -9.47 -1.77 0.77
C PHE A 179 -9.28 -1.83 -0.75
N PRO A 180 -10.35 -1.61 -1.55
CA PRO A 180 -10.28 -1.61 -3.00
C PRO A 180 -9.19 -0.69 -3.57
N PRO A 181 -8.56 -1.08 -4.69
CA PRO A 181 -7.63 -0.22 -5.40
C PRO A 181 -8.32 1.07 -5.89
N PRO A 182 -7.54 2.14 -6.15
CA PRO A 182 -8.05 3.38 -6.70
C PRO A 182 -8.68 3.16 -8.09
N GLN A 183 -9.63 4.01 -8.45
CA GLN A 183 -10.38 3.90 -9.72
C GLN A 183 -10.12 5.05 -10.67
N GLN A 184 -9.58 6.18 -10.18
CA GLN A 184 -9.21 7.32 -11.02
C GLN A 184 -7.73 7.21 -11.40
N VAL A 185 -7.37 7.62 -12.61
CA VAL A 185 -5.97 7.59 -13.06
C VAL A 185 -5.12 8.58 -12.24
N ASP A 186 -3.90 8.19 -11.92
CA ASP A 186 -2.94 8.86 -11.05
C ASP A 186 -3.35 9.01 -9.56
N GLU A 187 -4.57 8.61 -9.18
CA GLU A 187 -5.04 8.52 -7.78
C GLU A 187 -4.14 7.57 -6.97
N ILE A 188 -3.53 8.11 -5.91
CA ILE A 188 -2.86 7.33 -4.86
C ILE A 188 -3.85 7.23 -3.70
N VAL A 189 -4.21 6.02 -3.28
CA VAL A 189 -4.92 5.77 -2.02
C VAL A 189 -4.03 5.01 -1.06
N GLN A 190 -4.28 5.18 0.23
CA GLN A 190 -3.77 4.24 1.22
C GLN A 190 -4.69 3.01 1.31
N SER A 191 -4.07 1.85 1.50
CA SER A 191 -4.73 0.58 1.79
C SER A 191 -3.89 -0.20 2.82
N ALA A 192 -4.26 -1.44 3.13
CA ALA A 192 -3.44 -2.37 3.91
C ALA A 192 -3.51 -3.76 3.27
N VAL A 193 -2.49 -4.59 3.49
CA VAL A 193 -2.47 -5.98 3.00
C VAL A 193 -2.93 -6.89 4.13
N CYS A 194 -4.01 -7.65 3.90
CA CYS A 194 -4.41 -8.78 4.73
C CYS A 194 -3.74 -10.06 4.22
N ALA A 195 -3.37 -10.94 5.14
CA ALA A 195 -2.94 -12.31 4.87
C ALA A 195 -3.99 -13.28 5.41
N SER A 196 -4.62 -14.05 4.52
CA SER A 196 -5.58 -15.08 4.92
C SER A 196 -4.86 -16.30 5.47
N PHE A 197 -5.22 -16.79 6.66
CA PHE A 197 -4.64 -18.01 7.23
C PHE A 197 -5.56 -18.67 8.26
N ASN A 198 -5.52 -20.00 8.36
CA ASN A 198 -6.25 -20.78 9.36
C ASN A 198 -7.78 -20.48 9.43
N GLY A 199 -8.40 -20.17 8.28
CA GLY A 199 -9.82 -19.82 8.19
C GLY A 199 -10.17 -18.36 8.55
N ASP A 200 -9.20 -17.54 8.94
CA ASP A 200 -9.37 -16.09 9.09
C ASP A 200 -8.86 -15.37 7.83
N CYS A 201 -9.73 -14.58 7.21
CA CYS A 201 -9.42 -13.78 6.03
C CYS A 201 -8.34 -12.71 6.26
N CYS A 202 -8.13 -12.24 7.49
CA CYS A 202 -7.13 -11.22 7.82
C CYS A 202 -6.38 -11.56 9.12
N TRP A 203 -5.91 -12.81 9.21
CA TRP A 203 -5.14 -13.36 10.34
C TRP A 203 -3.94 -12.48 10.73
N VAL A 204 -3.25 -11.92 9.74
CA VAL A 204 -2.22 -10.88 9.89
C VAL A 204 -2.54 -9.76 8.90
N GLN A 205 -2.29 -8.52 9.32
CA GLN A 205 -2.44 -7.33 8.48
C GLN A 205 -1.15 -6.51 8.50
N SER A 206 -0.79 -5.89 7.36
CA SER A 206 0.34 -4.97 7.26
C SER A 206 0.07 -3.62 7.92
N GLN A 207 1.14 -2.83 8.10
CA GLN A 207 1.04 -1.37 8.20
C GLN A 207 0.41 -0.77 6.92
N PRO A 208 -0.07 0.48 6.93
CA PRO A 208 -0.58 1.15 5.74
C PRO A 208 0.40 1.10 4.56
N ILE A 209 -0.13 0.87 3.36
CA ILE A 209 0.59 0.88 2.09
C ILE A 209 -0.06 1.89 1.13
N HIS A 210 0.71 2.46 0.21
CA HIS A 210 0.16 3.27 -0.88
C HIS A 210 -0.10 2.37 -2.10
N VAL A 211 -1.24 2.60 -2.76
CA VAL A 211 -1.65 1.94 -4.00
C VAL A 211 -1.97 3.04 -5.00
N LYS A 212 -1.35 3.03 -6.18
CA LYS A 212 -1.57 4.02 -7.24
C LYS A 212 -2.23 3.39 -8.47
N ALA A 213 -3.27 4.02 -8.99
CA ALA A 213 -3.82 3.73 -10.30
C ALA A 213 -3.07 4.57 -11.36
N CYS A 214 -2.84 3.98 -12.51
CA CYS A 214 -2.06 4.55 -13.61
C CYS A 214 -2.68 4.15 -14.96
N PRO A 215 -2.30 4.82 -16.06
CA PRO A 215 -2.89 4.60 -17.38
C PRO A 215 -2.67 3.17 -17.90
#